data_AF-A0A9W6UY99-F1
#
_entry.id   AF-A0A9W6UY99-F1
#
_cell.length_a   1.000
_cell.length_b   1.000
_cell.length_c   1.000
_cell.angle_alpha   90.00
_cell.angle_beta   90.00
_cell.angle_gamma   90.00
#
_symmetry.space_group_name_H-M   'P 1'
#
loop_
_entity.id
_entity.type
_entity.pdbx_description
1 polymer ?
#
loop_
_entity_poly.entity_id
_entity_poly.type
_entity_poly.pdbx_seq_one_letter_code
_entity_poly.pdbx_strand_id
1 'polypeptide(L)'
;MVSDERVGYLQELGHELDTRGLVARVVRTRSGPAFLRVVNPEAASLAEDVTCAPAPESPEHYYWWSWGERMHRVDDPGGAAVKLARVLQPHRDQTRDLEGQGLYGRGPDPARERSDGRPGRP
;
A
#
# COMPACT_ATOMS: atom_id res chain seq x y z
N MET A 1 21.45 0.50 -25.98
CA MET A 1 20.01 0.52 -26.30
C MET A 1 19.17 -0.39 -25.40
N VAL A 2 19.74 -1.33 -24.63
CA VAL A 2 19.02 -2.24 -23.70
C VAL A 2 18.15 -1.55 -22.63
N SER A 3 18.49 -0.34 -22.20
CA SER A 3 17.68 0.41 -21.23
C SER A 3 16.31 0.83 -21.78
N ASP A 4 16.17 0.95 -23.10
CA ASP A 4 14.92 1.40 -23.73
C ASP A 4 13.88 0.27 -23.76
N GLU A 5 14.30 -0.94 -24.15
CA GLU A 5 13.46 -2.16 -24.14
C GLU A 5 12.96 -2.49 -22.72
N ARG A 6 13.85 -2.41 -21.73
CA ARG A 6 13.47 -2.61 -20.32
C ARG A 6 12.42 -1.63 -19.85
N VAL A 7 12.52 -0.37 -20.29
CA VAL A 7 11.49 0.61 -19.96
C VAL A 7 10.19 0.31 -20.70
N GLY A 8 10.24 -0.12 -21.96
CA GLY A 8 9.06 -0.60 -22.69
C GLY A 8 8.29 -1.66 -21.89
N TYR A 9 8.98 -2.70 -21.40
CA TYR A 9 8.35 -3.73 -20.56
C TYR A 9 7.76 -3.19 -19.25
N LEU A 10 8.42 -2.20 -18.62
CA LEU A 10 7.88 -1.57 -17.41
C LEU A 10 6.66 -0.68 -17.72
N GLN A 11 6.61 -0.07 -18.90
CA GLN A 11 5.47 0.74 -19.36
C GLN A 11 4.25 -0.15 -19.67
N GLU A 12 4.46 -1.28 -20.36
CA GLU A 12 3.40 -2.27 -20.61
C GLU A 12 2.81 -2.81 -19.30
N LEU A 13 3.67 -3.20 -18.36
CA LEU A 13 3.24 -3.57 -17.02
C LEU A 13 2.47 -2.44 -16.32
N GLY A 14 2.94 -1.20 -16.48
CA GLY A 14 2.24 -0.03 -15.96
C GLY A 14 0.83 0.15 -16.52
N HIS A 15 0.63 -0.12 -17.80
CA HIS A 15 -0.68 -0.06 -18.44
C HIS A 15 -1.63 -1.13 -17.89
N GLU A 16 -1.14 -2.37 -17.75
CA GLU A 16 -1.91 -3.46 -17.13
C GLU A 16 -2.32 -3.14 -15.69
N LEU A 17 -1.47 -2.46 -14.93
CA LEU A 17 -1.77 -2.02 -13.56
C LEU A 17 -2.81 -0.89 -13.53
N ASP A 18 -2.72 0.05 -14.47
CA ASP A 18 -3.65 1.18 -14.59
C ASP A 18 -5.08 0.69 -14.88
N THR A 19 -5.25 -0.32 -15.74
CA THR A 19 -6.57 -0.95 -15.98
C THR A 19 -7.19 -1.57 -14.74
N ARG A 20 -6.40 -1.83 -13.70
CA ARG A 20 -6.81 -2.42 -12.41
C ARG A 20 -6.94 -1.37 -11.31
N GLY A 21 -6.77 -0.09 -11.64
CA GLY A 21 -6.84 1.03 -10.71
C GLY A 21 -5.58 1.22 -9.86
N LEU A 22 -4.46 0.58 -10.21
CA LEU A 22 -3.18 0.77 -9.54
C LEU A 22 -2.36 1.83 -10.26
N VAL A 23 -1.73 2.72 -9.50
CA VAL A 23 -0.91 3.79 -10.05
C VAL A 23 0.51 3.29 -10.22
N ALA A 24 0.96 3.13 -11.46
CA ALA A 24 2.29 2.67 -11.79
C ALA A 24 3.13 3.77 -12.44
N ARG A 25 4.36 3.98 -11.94
CA ARG A 25 5.27 5.03 -12.42
C ARG A 25 6.65 4.46 -12.68
N VAL A 26 7.12 4.59 -13.92
CA VAL A 26 8.50 4.24 -14.28
C VAL A 26 9.44 5.33 -13.79
N VAL A 27 10.43 4.94 -13.01
CA VAL A 27 11.51 5.79 -12.50
C VAL A 27 12.81 5.37 -13.18
N ARG A 28 13.41 6.33 -13.90
CA ARG A 28 14.72 6.17 -14.54
C ARG A 28 15.75 6.91 -13.69
N THR A 29 16.75 6.21 -13.19
CA THR A 29 17.86 6.83 -12.47
C THR A 29 18.98 7.20 -13.46
N ARG A 30 19.75 8.26 -13.17
CA ARG A 30 20.81 8.74 -14.09
C ARG A 30 21.94 7.73 -14.30
N SER A 31 22.19 6.88 -13.32
CA SER A 31 23.34 5.95 -13.29
C SER A 31 22.98 4.53 -12.87
N GLY A 32 21.68 4.22 -12.74
CA GLY A 32 21.21 2.93 -12.26
C GLY A 32 20.12 2.32 -13.14
N PRO A 33 19.64 1.13 -12.79
CA PRO A 33 18.55 0.47 -13.51
C PRO A 33 17.26 1.28 -13.39
N ALA A 34 16.43 1.21 -14.43
CA ALA A 34 15.06 1.70 -14.38
C ALA A 34 14.20 0.73 -13.56
N PHE A 35 13.28 1.28 -12.77
CA PHE A 35 12.35 0.51 -11.96
C PHE A 35 10.94 1.09 -12.09
N LEU A 36 9.93 0.27 -11.86
CA LEU A 36 8.53 0.64 -11.81
C LEU A 36 8.10 0.70 -10.35
N ARG A 37 7.66 1.87 -9.90
CA ARG A 37 7.02 2.03 -8.60
C ARG A 37 5.51 1.93 -8.77
N VAL A 38 4.90 1.02 -8.04
CA VAL A 38 3.46 0.74 -8.08
C VAL A 38 2.85 1.09 -6.73
N VAL A 39 1.77 1.87 -6.75
CA VAL A 39 1.06 2.33 -5.55
C VAL A 39 -0.41 2.00 -5.70
N ASN A 40 -1.01 1.49 -4.64
CA ASN A 40 -2.46 1.36 -4.58
C ASN A 40 -3.07 2.65 -4.01
N PRO A 41 -3.87 3.43 -4.77
CA PRO A 41 -4.49 4.64 -4.25
C PRO A 41 -5.45 4.38 -3.09
N GLU A 42 -6.12 3.21 -3.05
CA GLU A 42 -7.00 2.80 -1.95
C GLU A 42 -6.21 2.46 -0.67
N ALA A 43 -4.93 2.15 -0.80
CA ALA A 43 -4.01 1.87 0.30
C ALA A 43 -2.69 2.61 0.05
N ALA A 44 -2.74 3.95 0.05
CA ALA A 44 -1.61 4.79 -0.37
C ALA A 44 -0.31 4.59 0.44
N SER A 45 -0.36 3.90 1.58
CA SER A 45 0.80 3.46 2.35
C SER A 45 1.54 2.27 1.73
N LEU A 46 0.87 1.49 0.88
CA LEU A 46 1.43 0.33 0.19
C LEU A 46 1.97 0.74 -1.17
N ALA A 47 3.29 0.60 -1.31
CA ALA A 47 4.00 0.81 -2.56
C ALA A 47 4.99 -0.33 -2.78
N GLU A 48 5.02 -0.87 -3.99
CA GLU A 48 5.98 -1.89 -4.40
C GLU A 48 6.87 -1.36 -5.51
N ASP A 49 8.17 -1.66 -5.43
CA ASP A 49 9.15 -1.31 -6.44
C ASP A 49 9.55 -2.58 -7.22
N VAL A 50 9.41 -2.53 -8.54
CA VAL A 50 9.69 -3.64 -9.47
C VAL A 50 10.81 -3.25 -10.40
N THR A 51 11.80 -4.12 -10.55
CA THR A 51 12.90 -3.92 -11.49
C THR A 51 12.80 -4.87 -12.67
N CYS A 52 13.36 -4.47 -13.81
CA CYS A 52 13.49 -5.34 -14.98
C CYS A 52 14.97 -5.64 -15.22
N ALA A 53 15.33 -6.93 -15.08
CA ALA A 53 16.69 -7.39 -15.26
C ALA A 53 16.71 -8.80 -15.88
N PRO A 54 17.71 -9.12 -16.73
CA PRO A 54 17.91 -10.46 -17.25
C PRO A 54 18.31 -11.41 -16.13
N ALA A 55 17.91 -12.68 -16.25
CA ALA A 55 18.37 -13.71 -15.33
C ALA A 55 19.87 -13.98 -15.54
N PRO A 56 20.63 -14.36 -14.49
CA PRO A 56 22.04 -14.71 -14.65
C PRO A 56 22.24 -15.96 -15.52
N GLU A 57 21.22 -16.82 -15.60
CA GLU A 57 21.20 -18.08 -16.32
C GLU A 57 20.61 -18.01 -17.74
N SER A 58 19.94 -16.91 -18.11
CA SER A 58 19.30 -16.77 -19.42
C SER A 58 19.25 -15.33 -19.91
N PRO A 59 19.23 -15.09 -21.24
CA PRO A 59 19.07 -13.75 -21.79
C PRO A 59 17.63 -13.21 -21.63
N GLU A 60 16.72 -13.99 -21.04
CA GLU A 60 15.34 -13.58 -20.84
C GLU A 60 15.25 -12.54 -19.73
N HIS A 61 14.44 -11.52 -19.97
CA HIS A 61 14.16 -10.50 -18.99
C HIS A 61 13.04 -10.96 -18.06
N TYR A 62 13.24 -10.72 -16.77
CA TYR A 62 12.24 -10.97 -15.75
C TYR A 62 11.94 -9.67 -15.01
N TYR A 63 10.72 -9.57 -14.52
CA TYR A 63 10.37 -8.66 -13.44
C TYR A 63 10.88 -9.25 -12.13
N TRP A 64 11.54 -8.42 -11.34
CA TRP A 64 12.09 -8.76 -10.04
C TRP A 64 11.47 -7.89 -8.97
N TRP A 65 11.15 -8.51 -7.84
CA TRP A 65 10.72 -7.82 -6.64
C TRP A 65 11.86 -6.99 -6.04
N SER A 66 11.50 -5.97 -5.26
CA SER A 66 12.44 -5.12 -4.51
C SER A 66 13.35 -5.92 -3.56
N TRP A 67 12.88 -7.07 -3.08
CA TRP A 67 13.64 -7.99 -2.21
C TRP A 67 14.44 -9.06 -2.97
N GLY A 68 14.54 -8.97 -4.30
CA GLY A 68 15.40 -9.84 -5.11
C GLY A 68 14.79 -11.18 -5.53
N GLU A 69 13.50 -11.39 -5.32
CA GLU A 69 12.81 -12.57 -5.84
C GLU A 69 12.32 -12.36 -7.28
N ARG A 70 12.33 -13.43 -8.07
CA ARG A 70 11.83 -13.42 -9.45
C ARG A 70 10.30 -13.39 -9.47
N MET A 71 9.72 -12.31 -9.97
CA MET A 71 8.27 -12.11 -10.02
C MET A 71 7.63 -12.85 -11.20
N HIS A 72 7.92 -12.41 -12.43
CA HIS A 72 7.34 -12.97 -13.64
C HIS A 72 8.22 -12.66 -14.85
N ARG A 73 8.00 -13.37 -15.95
CA ARG A 73 8.61 -13.06 -17.25
C ARG A 73 8.01 -11.77 -17.82
N VAL A 74 8.81 -11.02 -18.59
CA VAL A 74 8.33 -9.80 -19.26
C VAL A 74 7.35 -10.05 -20.41
N ASP A 75 7.22 -11.30 -20.86
CA ASP A 75 6.27 -11.73 -21.89
C ASP A 75 4.82 -11.86 -21.39
N ASP A 76 4.61 -11.86 -20.07
CA ASP A 76 3.30 -11.89 -19.44
C ASP A 76 3.16 -10.77 -18.38
N PRO A 77 3.01 -9.50 -18.84
CA PRO A 77 2.78 -8.37 -17.94
C PRO A 77 1.44 -8.51 -17.20
N GLY A 78 0.46 -9.18 -17.79
CA GLY A 78 -0.84 -9.44 -17.18
C GLY A 78 -0.72 -10.27 -15.90
N GLY A 79 0.03 -11.38 -15.95
CA GLY A 79 0.34 -12.23 -14.81
C GLY A 79 1.17 -11.53 -13.74
N ALA A 80 2.16 -10.71 -14.14
CA ALA A 80 2.93 -9.87 -13.21
C ALA A 80 2.02 -8.88 -12.46
N ALA A 81 1.12 -8.21 -13.17
CA ALA A 81 0.18 -7.27 -12.56
C ALA A 81 -0.80 -7.96 -11.59
N VAL A 82 -1.14 -9.25 -11.77
CA VAL A 82 -2.00 -9.97 -10.82
C VAL A 82 -1.26 -10.18 -9.50
N LYS A 83 0.03 -10.52 -9.58
CA LYS A 83 0.88 -10.68 -8.39
C LYS A 83 1.04 -9.36 -7.64
N LEU A 84 1.28 -8.26 -8.36
CA LEU A 84 1.35 -6.92 -7.77
C LEU A 84 0.04 -6.52 -7.10
N ALA A 85 -1.08 -6.71 -7.78
CA ALA A 85 -2.39 -6.44 -7.22
C ALA A 85 -2.66 -7.25 -5.96
N ARG A 86 -2.13 -8.49 -5.88
CA ARG A 86 -2.23 -9.35 -4.69
C ARG A 86 -1.40 -8.85 -3.50
N VAL A 87 -0.18 -8.37 -3.74
CA VAL A 87 0.68 -7.82 -2.68
C VAL A 87 0.15 -6.48 -2.20
N LEU A 88 -0.30 -5.64 -3.13
CA LEU A 88 -0.88 -4.33 -2.85
C LEU A 88 -2.36 -4.39 -2.45
N GLN A 89 -2.92 -5.56 -2.12
CA GLN A 89 -4.28 -5.61 -1.61
C GLN A 89 -4.33 -4.86 -0.29
N PRO A 90 -5.31 -3.95 -0.10
CA PRO A 90 -5.58 -3.42 1.22
C PRO A 90 -5.88 -4.61 2.12
N HIS A 91 -5.03 -4.86 3.11
CA HIS A 91 -5.47 -5.65 4.25
C HIS A 91 -6.65 -4.88 4.82
N ARG A 92 -7.88 -5.38 4.59
CA ARG A 92 -9.11 -4.81 5.15
C ARG A 92 -8.87 -4.68 6.65
N ASP A 93 -8.62 -3.45 7.06
CA ASP A 93 -8.65 -2.94 8.41
C ASP A 93 -8.50 -3.98 9.52
N GLN A 94 -7.28 -4.15 10.03
CA GLN A 94 -7.08 -4.44 11.45
C GLN A 94 -7.18 -3.13 12.26
N THR A 95 -8.17 -2.27 11.99
CA THR A 95 -8.37 -1.02 12.76
C THR A 95 -9.83 -0.51 12.73
N ARG A 96 -10.82 -1.40 12.58
CA ARG A 96 -12.24 -0.98 12.66
C ARG A 96 -13.10 -1.66 13.72
N ASP A 97 -12.49 -2.35 14.67
CA ASP A 97 -13.25 -3.02 15.74
C ASP A 97 -13.10 -2.42 17.15
N LEU A 98 -12.34 -1.31 17.33
CA LEU A 98 -12.16 -0.72 18.67
C LEU A 98 -12.84 0.64 18.91
N GLU A 99 -13.33 1.33 17.88
CA GLU A 99 -14.09 2.59 18.03
C GLU A 99 -15.62 2.39 18.15
N GLY A 100 -16.07 1.17 18.46
CA GLY A 100 -17.46 0.87 18.83
C GLY A 100 -17.78 0.96 20.32
N GLN A 101 -16.81 1.33 21.18
CA GLN A 101 -17.00 1.40 22.64
C GLN A 101 -17.50 2.78 23.09
N GLY A 102 -18.61 3.22 22.50
CA GLY A 102 -19.40 4.35 22.97
C GLY A 102 -20.26 4.00 24.19
N LEU A 103 -19.67 3.47 25.28
CA LEU A 103 -20.37 3.22 26.55
C LEU A 103 -19.50 3.55 27.78
N TYR A 104 -19.09 4.82 27.89
CA TYR A 104 -19.00 5.47 29.20
C TYR A 104 -19.94 6.67 29.23
N GLY A 105 -21.23 6.36 29.03
CA GLY A 105 -22.31 7.23 29.45
C GLY A 105 -22.44 7.18 30.97
N ARG A 106 -22.09 8.29 31.62
CA ARG A 106 -22.84 8.89 32.75
C ARG A 106 -23.38 7.89 33.81
N GLY A 107 -22.54 7.54 34.77
CA GLY A 107 -22.96 7.17 36.13
C GLY A 107 -22.95 8.41 37.05
N PRO A 108 -23.84 8.52 38.05
CA PRO A 108 -24.04 9.75 38.82
C PRO A 108 -22.85 10.08 39.74
N ASP A 109 -22.55 11.38 39.82
CA ASP A 109 -21.61 12.00 40.75
C ASP A 109 -22.07 11.84 42.21
N PRO A 110 -21.32 11.17 43.10
CA PRO A 110 -21.69 11.01 44.51
C PRO A 110 -21.28 12.22 45.39
N ALA A 111 -21.14 13.43 44.84
CA ALA A 111 -20.81 14.63 45.61
C ALA A 111 -22.01 15.48 46.03
N ARG A 112 -23.13 14.86 46.44
CA ARG A 112 -24.29 15.58 46.99
C ARG A 112 -24.62 15.14 48.41
N GLU A 113 -23.88 15.65 49.39
CA GLU A 113 -24.42 15.97 50.72
C GLU A 113 -23.39 16.73 51.59
N ARG A 114 -23.29 18.05 51.35
CA ARG A 114 -23.00 19.02 52.41
C ARG A 114 -23.80 20.27 52.09
N SER A 115 -24.86 20.50 52.84
CA SER A 115 -25.42 21.81 53.19
C SER A 115 -26.73 21.61 53.93
N ASP A 116 -26.64 21.23 55.21
CA ASP A 116 -27.74 21.54 56.13
C ASP A 116 -27.42 22.91 56.75
N GLY A 117 -28.00 23.92 56.11
CA GLY A 117 -27.90 25.31 56.51
C GLY A 117 -28.82 25.59 57.68
N ARG A 118 -28.26 26.18 58.73
CA ARG A 118 -28.97 27.03 59.70
C ARG A 118 -30.03 27.90 58.98
N PRO A 119 -31.23 28.03 59.56
CA PRO A 119 -31.98 29.26 59.47
C PRO A 119 -31.81 30.04 60.78
N GLY A 120 -31.33 31.28 60.68
CA GLY A 120 -31.40 32.26 61.74
C GLY A 120 -32.64 33.14 61.61
N ARG A 121 -33.37 33.26 62.73
CA ARG A 121 -34.15 34.43 63.23
C ARG A 121 -35.42 34.84 62.45
N PRO A 122 -36.40 35.51 63.10
CA PRO A 122 -36.28 36.67 64.01
C PRO A 122 -35.90 36.38 65.47
#